data_AF-A0A2C8F9R5-F1
#
_entry.id   AF-A0A2C8F9R5-F1
#
_cell.length_a   1.000
_cell.length_b   1.000
_cell.length_c   1.000
_cell.angle_alpha   90.00
_cell.angle_beta   90.00
_cell.angle_gamma   90.00
#
_symmetry.space_group_name_H-M   'P 1'
#
loop_
_entity.id
_entity.type
_entity.pdbx_description
1 polymer ?
#
loop_
_entity_poly.entity_id
_entity_poly.type
_entity_poly.pdbx_seq_one_letter_code
_entity_poly.pdbx_strand_id
1 'polypeptide(L)'
;MKVERNSMLAALMRRETVLSVFVFTTVVSTLLSDFGPTGENTWIKLLSVVIFPLLAWFTHKRYLLATWCTILLLIVTGTEFIYEGFMTLRHGMDESLAMLIIKTLVGIYLTWGALLIHRERHVRD
;
A
#
# COMPACT_ATOMS: atom_id res chain seq x y z
N MET A 1 15.58 1.22 28.75
CA MET A 1 14.44 1.02 27.83
C MET A 1 14.49 1.89 26.55
N LYS A 2 15.66 2.13 25.94
CA LYS A 2 15.77 2.89 24.66
C LYS A 2 16.09 2.00 23.45
N VAL A 3 16.40 0.72 23.67
CA VAL A 3 16.87 -0.23 22.64
C VAL A 3 15.70 -0.95 21.94
N GLU A 4 14.62 -1.29 22.65
CA GLU A 4 13.45 -1.99 22.05
C GLU A 4 12.62 -1.12 21.10
N ARG A 5 12.55 0.19 21.31
CA ARG A 5 11.75 1.05 20.43
C ARG A 5 12.37 1.16 19.03
N ASN A 6 13.68 1.03 18.93
CA ASN A 6 14.39 1.03 17.66
C ASN A 6 14.20 -0.29 16.90
N SER A 7 14.04 -1.42 17.59
CA SER A 7 13.79 -2.71 16.93
C SER A 7 12.37 -2.80 16.36
N MET A 8 11.36 -2.27 17.05
CA MET A 8 9.99 -2.21 16.51
C MET A 8 9.86 -1.33 15.27
N LEU A 9 10.44 -0.11 15.30
CA LEU A 9 10.42 0.77 14.13
C LEU A 9 11.21 0.18 12.95
N ALA A 10 12.34 -0.48 13.22
CA ALA A 10 13.10 -1.18 12.18
C ALA A 10 12.33 -2.36 11.59
N ALA A 11 11.57 -3.10 12.42
CA ALA A 11 10.71 -4.18 11.95
C ALA A 11 9.53 -3.66 11.11
N LEU A 12 8.93 -2.54 11.50
CA LEU A 12 7.90 -1.85 10.72
C LEU A 12 8.41 -1.34 9.38
N MET A 13 9.67 -0.93 9.30
CA MET A 13 10.29 -0.41 8.06
C MET A 13 10.90 -1.52 7.19
N ARG A 14 10.78 -2.78 7.60
CA ARG A 14 11.29 -3.91 6.82
C ARG A 14 10.46 -4.06 5.55
N ARG A 15 11.13 -4.34 4.44
CA ARG A 15 10.49 -4.60 3.14
C ARG A 15 9.34 -5.63 3.22
N GLU A 16 9.52 -6.67 4.02
CA GLU A 16 8.51 -7.73 4.23
C GLU A 16 7.21 -7.16 4.81
N THR A 17 7.33 -6.27 5.80
CA THR A 17 6.20 -5.61 6.46
C THR A 17 5.49 -4.66 5.50
N VAL A 18 6.24 -3.85 4.75
CA VAL A 18 5.68 -2.93 3.75
C VAL A 18 4.88 -3.69 2.69
N LEU A 19 5.43 -4.79 2.17
CA LEU A 19 4.74 -5.64 1.19
C LEU A 19 3.49 -6.29 1.78
N SER A 20 3.56 -6.76 3.03
CA SER A 20 2.39 -7.32 3.71
C SER A 20 1.29 -6.28 3.90
N VAL A 21 1.63 -5.06 4.32
CA VAL A 21 0.67 -3.96 4.49
C VAL A 21 0.07 -3.59 3.15
N PHE A 22 0.88 -3.49 2.08
CA PHE A 22 0.38 -3.24 0.74
C PHE A 22 -0.66 -4.26 0.29
N VAL A 23 -0.33 -5.56 0.40
CA VAL A 23 -1.27 -6.64 0.05
C VAL A 23 -2.53 -6.57 0.92
N PHE A 24 -2.38 -6.39 2.23
CA PHE A 24 -3.52 -6.30 3.13
C PHE A 24 -4.43 -5.12 2.77
N THR A 25 -3.88 -3.93 2.53
CA THR A 25 -4.65 -2.74 2.16
C THR A 25 -5.37 -2.91 0.82
N THR A 26 -4.73 -3.51 -0.18
CA THR A 26 -5.36 -3.77 -1.48
C THR A 26 -6.49 -4.80 -1.38
N VAL A 27 -6.29 -5.87 -0.61
CA VAL A 27 -7.35 -6.86 -0.35
C VAL A 27 -8.52 -6.22 0.40
N VAL A 28 -8.27 -5.47 1.47
CA VAL A 28 -9.32 -4.79 2.24
C VAL A 28 -10.05 -3.76 1.39
N SER A 29 -9.35 -2.89 0.64
CA SER A 29 -9.99 -1.94 -0.27
C SER A 29 -10.84 -2.65 -1.31
N THR A 30 -10.38 -3.78 -1.85
CA THR A 30 -11.16 -4.52 -2.85
C THR A 30 -12.42 -5.13 -2.23
N LEU A 31 -12.33 -5.68 -1.01
CA LEU A 31 -13.47 -6.25 -0.28
C LEU A 31 -14.50 -5.18 0.14
N LEU A 32 -14.04 -3.98 0.49
CA LEU A 32 -14.91 -2.86 0.84
C LEU A 32 -15.48 -2.13 -0.38
N SER A 33 -14.85 -2.28 -1.54
CA SER A 33 -15.35 -1.69 -2.78
C SER A 33 -16.60 -2.41 -3.24
N ASP A 34 -17.70 -1.67 -3.43
CA ASP A 34 -18.98 -2.25 -3.80
C ASP A 34 -18.85 -3.04 -5.11
N PHE A 35 -19.32 -4.29 -5.13
CA PHE A 35 -19.32 -5.10 -6.34
C PHE A 35 -20.45 -4.56 -7.24
N GLY A 36 -20.10 -3.56 -8.05
CA GLY A 36 -21.05 -2.89 -8.93
C GLY A 36 -21.82 -3.90 -9.79
N PRO A 37 -23.05 -3.56 -10.21
CA PRO A 37 -23.98 -4.47 -10.89
C PRO A 37 -23.48 -4.96 -12.26
N THR A 38 -22.43 -4.35 -12.82
CA THR A 38 -21.74 -4.81 -14.03
C THR A 38 -20.67 -5.84 -13.69
N GLY A 39 -20.94 -7.11 -14.01
CA GLY A 39 -20.05 -8.24 -13.75
C GLY A 39 -18.61 -8.10 -14.29
N GLU A 40 -18.38 -7.23 -15.26
CA GLU A 40 -17.05 -6.93 -15.81
C GLU A 40 -16.10 -6.30 -14.78
N ASN A 41 -16.61 -5.40 -13.92
CA ASN A 41 -15.82 -4.79 -12.85
C ASN A 41 -15.49 -5.78 -11.73
N THR A 42 -16.30 -6.83 -11.57
CA THR A 42 -16.09 -7.86 -10.54
C THR A 42 -14.90 -8.76 -10.88
N TRP A 43 -14.74 -9.13 -12.16
CA TRP A 43 -13.61 -9.95 -12.60
C TRP A 43 -12.28 -9.22 -12.46
N ILE A 44 -12.22 -7.93 -12.81
CA ILE A 44 -11.01 -7.12 -12.68
C ILE A 44 -10.60 -7.00 -11.20
N LYS A 45 -11.56 -6.83 -10.29
CA LYS A 45 -11.33 -6.79 -8.84
C LYS A 45 -10.85 -8.12 -8.28
N LEU A 46 -11.43 -9.24 -8.71
CA LEU A 46 -10.94 -10.57 -8.30
C LEU A 46 -9.52 -10.83 -8.81
N LEU A 47 -9.23 -10.42 -10.05
CA LEU A 47 -7.91 -10.56 -10.64
C LEU A 47 -6.86 -9.75 -9.85
N SER A 48 -7.22 -8.55 -9.40
CA SER A 48 -6.31 -7.68 -8.62
C SER A 48 -5.93 -8.31 -7.27
N VAL A 49 -6.88 -8.96 -6.59
CA VAL A 49 -6.65 -9.70 -5.32
C VAL A 49 -5.66 -10.84 -5.50
N VAL A 50 -5.52 -11.41 -6.70
CA VAL A 50 -4.55 -12.48 -6.98
C VAL A 50 -3.22 -11.90 -7.47
N ILE A 51 -3.26 -10.89 -8.33
CA ILE A 51 -2.08 -10.28 -8.95
C ILE A 51 -1.24 -9.50 -7.92
N PHE A 52 -1.86 -8.75 -7.00
CA PHE A 52 -1.10 -7.96 -6.03
C PHE A 52 -0.26 -8.80 -5.04
N PRO A 53 -0.78 -9.90 -4.44
CA PRO A 53 0.05 -10.83 -3.67
C PRO A 53 1.15 -11.48 -4.50
N LEU A 54 0.87 -11.85 -5.75
CA LEU A 54 1.88 -12.42 -6.66
C LEU A 54 3.01 -11.43 -6.93
N LEU A 55 2.69 -10.17 -7.22
CA LEU A 55 3.67 -9.09 -7.38
C LEU A 55 4.48 -8.89 -6.10
N ALA A 56 3.83 -8.87 -4.94
CA ALA A 56 4.53 -8.76 -3.66
C ALA A 56 5.50 -9.94 -3.43
N TRP A 57 5.09 -11.16 -3.80
CA TRP A 57 5.93 -12.35 -3.73
C TRP A 57 7.12 -12.28 -4.70
N PHE A 58 6.91 -11.88 -5.95
CA PHE A 58 8.01 -11.70 -6.91
C PHE A 58 8.96 -10.60 -6.48
N THR A 59 8.45 -9.53 -5.89
CA THR A 59 9.25 -8.48 -5.29
C THR A 59 10.06 -9.03 -4.12
N HIS A 60 9.48 -9.86 -3.25
CA HIS A 60 10.23 -10.57 -2.21
C HIS A 60 11.35 -11.47 -2.79
N LYS A 61 11.07 -12.18 -3.89
CA LYS A 61 12.07 -12.96 -4.66
C LYS A 61 13.08 -12.12 -5.44
N ARG A 62 12.98 -10.78 -5.39
CA ARG A 62 13.93 -9.81 -5.96
C ARG A 62 13.98 -9.76 -7.49
N TYR A 63 12.88 -10.09 -8.17
CA TYR A 63 12.81 -9.84 -9.61
C TYR A 63 12.77 -8.32 -9.88
N LEU A 64 13.64 -7.84 -10.77
CA LEU A 64 13.81 -6.39 -11.06
C LEU A 64 12.51 -5.75 -11.56
N LEU A 65 11.88 -6.35 -12.58
CA LEU A 65 10.67 -5.81 -13.19
C LEU A 65 9.50 -5.76 -12.18
N ALA A 66 9.34 -6.83 -11.39
CA ALA A 66 8.32 -6.88 -10.34
C ALA A 66 8.57 -5.82 -9.27
N THR A 67 9.82 -5.60 -8.88
CA THR A 67 10.18 -4.58 -7.88
C THR A 67 9.84 -3.18 -8.37
N TRP A 68 10.14 -2.85 -9.63
CA TRP A 68 9.73 -1.58 -10.24
C TRP A 68 8.21 -1.40 -10.29
N CYS A 69 7.50 -2.45 -10.72
CA CYS A 69 6.04 -2.43 -10.78
C CYS A 69 5.44 -2.23 -9.38
N THR A 70 5.95 -2.93 -8.36
CA THR A 70 5.50 -2.76 -6.97
C THR A 70 5.82 -1.37 -6.41
N ILE A 71 6.98 -0.78 -6.73
CA ILE A 71 7.29 0.61 -6.33
C ILE A 71 6.28 1.58 -6.95
N LEU A 72 5.99 1.46 -8.25
CA LEU A 72 5.01 2.32 -8.91
C LEU A 72 3.61 2.16 -8.31
N LEU A 73 3.18 0.92 -8.06
CA LEU A 73 1.89 0.63 -7.42
C LEU A 73 1.81 1.22 -6.01
N LEU A 74 2.85 1.06 -5.19
CA LEU A 74 2.90 1.66 -3.85
C LEU A 74 2.80 3.19 -3.89
N ILE A 75 3.47 3.84 -4.85
CA ILE A 75 3.38 5.29 -5.02
C ILE A 75 1.96 5.67 -5.41
N VAL A 76 1.41 5.05 -6.47
CA VAL A 76 0.08 5.36 -6.99
C VAL A 76 -1.00 5.16 -5.91
N THR A 77 -1.03 3.99 -5.28
CA THR A 77 -1.98 3.67 -4.20
C THR A 77 -1.78 4.59 -2.99
N GLY A 78 -0.53 4.90 -2.63
CA GLY A 78 -0.23 5.83 -1.55
C GLY A 78 -0.76 7.24 -1.83
N THR A 79 -0.55 7.75 -3.04
CA THR A 79 -1.09 9.06 -3.47
C THR A 79 -2.60 9.06 -3.56
N GLU A 80 -3.23 7.96 -3.98
CA GLU A 80 -4.69 7.84 -4.03
C GLU A 80 -5.30 7.98 -2.64
N PHE A 81 -4.78 7.29 -1.63
CA PHE A 81 -5.26 7.44 -0.25
C PHE A 81 -5.04 8.84 0.33
N ILE A 82 -3.91 9.48 0.01
CA ILE A 82 -3.65 10.86 0.44
C ILE A 82 -4.63 11.83 -0.27
N TYR A 83 -4.87 11.62 -1.56
CA TYR A 83 -5.79 12.43 -2.36
C TYR A 83 -7.23 12.29 -1.86
N GLU A 84 -7.70 11.07 -1.62
CA GLU A 84 -9.01 10.82 -1.00
C GLU A 84 -9.12 11.53 0.33
N GLY A 85 -8.13 11.35 1.23
CA GLY A 85 -8.14 12.02 2.53
C GLY A 85 -8.21 13.54 2.42
N PHE A 86 -7.48 14.14 1.47
CA PHE A 86 -7.51 15.58 1.23
C PHE A 86 -8.84 16.05 0.63
N MET A 87 -9.41 15.28 -0.30
CA MET A 87 -10.69 15.61 -0.94
C MET A 87 -11.86 15.50 0.04
N THR A 88 -11.88 14.48 0.89
CA THR A 88 -12.86 14.35 1.98
C THR A 88 -12.78 15.54 2.94
N LEU A 89 -11.56 15.96 3.31
CA LEU A 89 -11.34 17.14 4.17
C LEU A 89 -11.90 18.42 3.53
N ARG A 90 -11.68 18.59 2.22
CA ARG A 90 -12.11 19.78 1.46
C ARG A 90 -13.63 19.83 1.27
N HIS A 91 -14.27 18.69 1.07
CA HIS A 91 -15.72 18.62 0.79
C HIS A 91 -16.58 18.52 2.07
N GLY A 92 -15.96 18.42 3.25
CA GLY A 92 -16.69 18.40 4.52
C GLY A 92 -17.64 17.20 4.64
N MET A 93 -17.24 16.05 4.11
CA MET A 93 -18.04 14.83 4.16
C MET A 93 -18.08 14.22 5.57
N ASP A 94 -19.20 13.56 5.92
CA ASP A 94 -19.47 12.84 7.18
C ASP A 94 -18.59 11.60 7.42
N GLU A 95 -17.48 11.42 6.70
CA GLU A 95 -16.51 10.38 7.04
C GLU A 95 -15.89 10.71 8.41
N SER A 96 -15.83 9.73 9.31
CA SER A 96 -15.23 9.94 10.63
C SER A 96 -13.78 10.43 10.47
N LEU A 97 -13.43 11.48 11.20
CA LEU A 97 -12.08 12.09 11.19
C LEU A 97 -10.99 11.02 11.44
N ALA A 98 -11.29 10.02 12.27
CA ALA A 98 -10.44 8.86 12.51
C ALA A 98 -10.13 8.06 11.23
N MET A 99 -11.13 7.78 10.38
CA MET A 99 -10.95 7.07 9.12
C MET A 99 -10.04 7.86 8.16
N LEU A 100 -10.21 9.18 8.10
CA LEU A 100 -9.42 10.08 7.27
C LEU A 100 -7.94 10.09 7.70
N ILE A 101 -7.68 10.18 9.01
CA ILE A 101 -6.32 10.09 9.55
C ILE A 101 -5.70 8.72 9.21
N ILE A 102 -6.45 7.63 9.38
CA ILE A 102 -5.95 6.29 9.08
C ILE A 102 -5.60 6.15 7.59
N LYS A 103 -6.51 6.54 6.68
CA LYS A 103 -6.25 6.51 5.22
C LYS A 103 -5.00 7.32 4.87
N THR A 104 -4.88 8.53 5.41
CA THR A 104 -3.72 9.41 5.16
C THR A 104 -2.42 8.80 5.68
N LEU A 105 -2.42 8.24 6.89
CA LEU A 105 -1.25 7.57 7.47
C LEU A 105 -0.84 6.34 6.68
N VAL A 106 -1.81 5.53 6.24
CA VAL A 106 -1.57 4.38 5.35
C VAL A 106 -0.96 4.84 4.05
N GLY A 107 -1.49 5.89 3.42
CA GLY A 107 -0.94 6.46 2.19
C GLY A 107 0.52 6.89 2.34
N ILE A 108 0.83 7.68 3.38
CA ILE A 108 2.20 8.12 3.70
C ILE A 108 3.11 6.90 3.92
N TYR A 109 2.66 5.90 4.66
CA TYR A 109 3.44 4.69 4.93
C TYR A 109 3.76 3.90 3.66
N LEU A 110 2.78 3.73 2.75
CA LEU A 110 2.99 3.05 1.48
C LEU A 110 3.97 3.82 0.58
N THR A 111 3.81 5.14 0.46
CA THR A 111 4.74 5.99 -0.32
C THR A 111 6.15 5.94 0.25
N TRP A 112 6.30 5.99 1.58
CA TRP A 112 7.60 5.86 2.24
C TRP A 112 8.20 4.46 2.04
N GLY A 113 7.37 3.42 2.11
CA GLY A 113 7.74 2.04 1.80
C GLY A 113 8.29 1.88 0.38
N ALA A 114 7.71 2.57 -0.60
CA ALA A 114 8.22 2.60 -1.97
C ALA A 114 9.65 3.16 -2.04
N LEU A 115 9.90 4.28 -1.34
CA LEU A 115 11.23 4.91 -1.27
C LEU A 115 12.25 4.01 -0.57
N LEU A 116 11.85 3.31 0.49
CA LEU A 116 12.72 2.34 1.16
C LEU A 116 13.13 1.19 0.23
N ILE A 117 12.17 0.60 -0.48
CA ILE A 117 12.43 -0.48 -1.43
C ILE A 117 13.34 0.00 -2.57
N HIS A 118 13.10 1.22 -3.07
CA HIS A 118 13.95 1.84 -4.09
C HIS A 118 15.38 2.09 -3.58
N ARG A 119 15.54 2.61 -2.36
CA ARG A 119 16.85 2.87 -1.75
C ARG A 119 17.64 1.60 -1.49
N GLU A 120 17.01 0.55 -0.94
CA GLU A 120 17.68 -0.73 -0.66
C GLU A 120 18.24 -1.39 -1.92
N ARG A 121 17.62 -1.14 -3.07
CA ARG A 121 18.13 -1.59 -4.36
C ARG A 121 19.45 -0.87 -4.73
N HIS A 122 19.47 0.46 -4.65
CA HIS A 122 20.65 1.26 -5.04
C HIS A 122 21.89 1.00 -4.17
N VAL A 123 21.73 0.49 -2.95
CA VAL A 123 22.87 0.15 -2.07
C VAL A 123 23.50 -1.21 -2.43
N ARG A 124 22.82 -2.03 -3.23
CA ARG A 124 23.25 -3.41 -3.56
C ARG A 124 23.66 -3.63 -5.01
N ASP A 125 23.26 -2.73 -5.92
CA ASP A 125 23.78 -2.64 -7.29
C ASP A 125 25.05 -1.77 -7.30
#